data_AF-A0A6M2E317-F1
#
_entry.id   AF-A0A6M2E317-F1
#
_cell.length_a   1.000
_cell.length_b   1.000
_cell.length_c   1.000
_cell.angle_alpha   90.00
_cell.angle_beta   90.00
_cell.angle_gamma   90.00
#
_symmetry.space_group_name_H-M   'P 1'
#
loop_
_entity.id
_entity.type
_entity.pdbx_description
1 polymer ?
#
loop_
_entity_poly.entity_id
_entity_poly.type
_entity_poly.pdbx_seq_one_letter_code
_entity_poly.pdbx_strand_id
1 'polypeptide(L)'
;RKHEGLERDLTALGDRIRQLDETAGRLVNTHPESTESMITKKQEIIQEWTRLTAKAKARKEKLLDAYDLQRFLADYRDLTSWINSMMALVSSDELANDVTGAEALLERHLEHRTEIDARAEHSRPSRCLDNSCFRT
;
A
#
# COMPACT_ATOMS: atom_id res chain seq x y z
N ARG A 1 -2.84 10.17 -3.23
CA ARG A 1 -3.16 11.49 -3.82
C ARG A 1 -3.45 12.59 -2.80
N LYS A 2 -4.55 12.59 -2.01
CA LYS A 2 -4.79 13.68 -1.02
C LYS A 2 -3.69 13.76 0.06
N HIS A 3 -3.18 12.61 0.52
CA HIS A 3 -2.10 12.56 1.50
C HIS A 3 -0.76 13.02 0.94
N GLU A 4 -0.43 12.70 -0.32
CA GLU A 4 0.76 13.24 -0.99
C GLU A 4 0.74 14.77 -1.06
N GLY A 5 -0.42 15.39 -1.25
CA GLY A 5 -0.56 16.85 -1.18
C GLY A 5 -0.17 17.39 0.20
N LEU A 6 -0.71 16.78 1.26
CA LEU A 6 -0.34 17.11 2.64
C LEU A 6 1.17 16.94 2.89
N GLU A 7 1.82 15.90 2.35
CA GLU A 7 3.26 15.70 2.52
C GLU A 7 4.10 16.80 1.84
N ARG A 8 3.66 17.30 0.68
CA ARG A 8 4.30 18.46 0.03
C ARG A 8 4.14 19.72 0.89
N ASP A 9 2.94 19.97 1.39
CA ASP A 9 2.67 21.12 2.26
C ASP A 9 3.48 21.05 3.56
N LEU A 10 3.61 19.85 4.16
CA LEU A 10 4.47 19.63 5.31
C LEU A 10 5.94 19.90 4.97
N THR A 11 6.42 19.51 3.80
CA THR A 11 7.80 19.82 3.39
C THR A 11 8.04 21.33 3.37
N ALA A 12 7.14 22.10 2.74
CA ALA A 12 7.23 23.56 2.69
C ALA A 12 7.11 24.22 4.08
N LEU A 13 6.21 23.72 4.94
CA LEU A 13 6.06 24.20 6.31
C LEU A 13 7.30 23.91 7.16
N GLY A 14 7.93 22.75 6.99
CA GLY A 14 9.17 22.39 7.68
C GLY A 14 10.32 23.34 7.36
N ASP A 15 10.45 23.74 6.09
CA ASP A 15 11.45 24.74 5.69
C ASP A 15 11.17 26.12 6.29
N ARG A 16 9.89 26.53 6.33
CA ARG A 16 9.49 27.79 6.96
C ARG A 16 9.74 27.81 8.46
N ILE A 17 9.51 26.69 9.16
CA ILE A 17 9.82 26.56 10.58
C ILE A 17 11.33 26.67 10.83
N ARG A 18 12.16 26.09 9.96
CA ARG A 18 13.63 26.24 10.03
C ARG A 18 14.07 27.70 9.90
N GLN A 19 13.52 28.43 8.93
CA GLN A 19 13.80 29.85 8.74
C GLN A 19 13.35 30.72 9.94
N LEU A 20 12.20 30.39 10.52
CA LEU A 20 11.72 31.04 11.75
C LEU A 20 12.66 30.75 12.93
N ASP A 21 13.18 29.53 13.03
CA ASP A 21 14.11 29.13 14.08
C ASP A 21 15.43 29.90 14.01
N GLU A 22 16.00 30.03 12.82
CA GLU A 22 17.21 30.81 12.54
C GLU A 22 16.99 32.30 12.85
N THR A 23 15.83 32.84 12.51
CA THR A 23 15.49 34.24 12.76
C THR A 23 15.29 34.50 14.25
N ALA A 24 14.59 33.62 14.96
CA ALA A 24 14.43 33.69 16.41
C ALA A 24 15.79 33.62 17.13
N GLY A 25 16.70 32.76 16.68
CA GLY A 25 18.06 32.67 17.22
C GLY A 25 18.86 33.97 17.09
N ARG A 26 18.68 34.72 15.99
CA ARG A 26 19.30 36.04 15.82
C ARG A 26 18.71 37.09 16.75
N LEU A 27 17.38 37.12 16.90
CA LEU A 27 16.65 38.09 17.72
C LEU A 27 16.93 37.95 19.22
N VAL A 28 17.14 36.73 19.70
CA VAL A 28 17.53 36.47 21.10
C VAL A 28 18.85 37.17 21.45
N ASN A 29 19.77 37.30 20.51
CA ASN A 29 21.05 37.98 20.74
C ASN A 29 20.93 39.52 20.73
N THR A 30 19.90 40.08 20.08
CA THR A 30 19.72 41.53 19.96
C THR A 30 18.72 42.11 20.95
N HIS A 31 17.84 41.29 21.53
CA HIS A 31 16.78 41.72 22.46
C HIS A 31 16.72 40.79 23.71
N PRO A 32 17.65 40.96 24.67
CA PRO A 32 17.70 40.16 25.89
C PRO A 32 16.40 40.21 26.70
N GLU A 33 15.72 41.36 26.71
CA GLU A 33 14.47 41.62 27.43
C GLU A 33 13.28 40.77 26.95
N SER A 34 13.34 40.27 25.72
CA SER A 34 12.26 39.47 25.10
C SER A 34 12.62 37.98 24.96
N THR A 35 13.82 37.59 25.36
CA THR A 35 14.42 36.27 25.07
C THR A 35 13.60 35.11 25.64
N GLU A 36 13.13 35.22 26.88
CA GLU A 36 12.35 34.16 27.53
C GLU A 36 11.04 33.86 26.79
N SER A 37 10.30 34.91 26.40
CA SER A 37 9.07 34.77 25.62
C SER A 37 9.32 34.13 24.26
N MET A 38 10.41 34.52 23.59
CA MET A 38 10.78 33.97 22.28
C MET A 38 11.17 32.49 22.34
N ILE A 39 11.94 32.09 23.37
CA ILE A 39 12.32 30.70 23.59
C ILE A 39 11.08 29.84 23.84
N THR A 40 10.16 30.30 24.69
CA THR A 40 8.90 29.59 24.97
C THR A 40 8.07 29.40 23.69
N LYS A 41 7.88 30.46 22.90
CA LYS A 41 7.14 30.39 21.61
C LYS A 41 7.79 29.41 20.63
N LYS A 42 9.12 29.43 20.53
CA LYS A 42 9.90 28.51 19.69
C LYS A 42 9.68 27.06 20.12
N GLN A 43 9.75 26.78 21.42
CA GLN A 43 9.51 25.44 21.95
C GLN A 43 8.09 24.96 21.65
N GLU A 44 7.08 25.81 21.82
CA GLU A 44 5.68 25.49 21.46
C GLU A 44 5.55 25.12 19.98
N ILE A 45 6.13 25.91 19.08
CA ILE A 45 6.11 25.65 17.63
C ILE A 45 6.77 24.31 17.29
N ILE A 46 7.92 24.01 17.90
CA ILE A 46 8.66 22.75 17.65
C ILE A 46 7.86 21.54 18.17
N GLN A 47 7.24 21.66 19.35
CA GLN A 47 6.40 20.60 19.90
C GLN A 47 5.19 20.32 18.99
N GLU A 48 4.50 21.37 18.54
CA GLU A 48 3.36 21.23 17.64
C GLU A 48 3.77 20.66 16.28
N TRP A 49 4.91 21.09 15.75
CA TRP A 49 5.49 20.54 14.52
C TRP A 49 5.81 19.04 14.63
N THR A 50 6.43 18.64 15.74
CA THR A 50 6.77 17.24 16.02
C THR A 50 5.49 16.39 16.13
N ARG A 51 4.48 16.91 16.83
CA ARG A 51 3.18 16.23 16.96
C ARG A 51 2.47 16.09 15.61
N LEU A 52 2.49 17.13 14.79
CA LEU A 52 1.85 17.14 13.46
C LEU A 52 2.54 16.14 12.51
N THR A 53 3.85 16.17 12.43
CA THR A 53 4.64 15.27 11.57
C THR A 53 4.50 13.82 11.98
N ALA A 54 4.49 13.52 13.29
CA ALA A 54 4.22 12.18 13.81
C ALA A 54 2.82 11.67 13.38
N LYS A 55 1.78 12.50 13.49
CA LYS A 55 0.42 12.15 13.03
C LYS A 55 0.36 11.93 11.52
N ALA A 56 1.05 12.75 10.74
CA ALA A 56 1.12 12.59 9.29
C ALA A 56 1.78 11.27 8.90
N LYS A 57 2.91 10.93 9.53
CA LYS A 57 3.61 9.65 9.32
C LYS A 57 2.72 8.45 9.68
N ALA A 58 2.09 8.46 10.86
CA ALA A 58 1.20 7.38 11.27
C ALA A 58 0.00 7.21 10.31
N ARG A 59 -0.50 8.32 9.74
CA ARG A 59 -1.53 8.25 8.70
C ARG A 59 -1.01 7.65 7.40
N LYS A 60 0.23 7.95 7.00
CA LYS A 60 0.87 7.38 5.82
C LYS A 60 0.96 5.86 5.92
N GLU A 61 1.46 5.36 7.05
CA GLU A 61 1.60 3.92 7.32
C GLU A 61 0.24 3.21 7.17
N LYS A 62 -0.80 3.71 7.85
CA LYS A 62 -2.16 3.17 7.72
C LYS A 62 -2.72 3.20 6.29
N LEU A 63 -2.37 4.20 5.49
CA LEU A 63 -2.80 4.29 4.10
C LEU A 63 -2.09 3.27 3.22
N LEU A 64 -0.81 2.99 3.49
CA LEU A 64 -0.04 1.95 2.80
C LEU A 64 -0.59 0.56 3.16
N ASP A 65 -0.80 0.29 4.45
CA ASP A 65 -1.38 -0.97 4.91
C ASP A 65 -2.75 -1.23 4.27
N ALA A 66 -3.62 -0.20 4.24
CA ALA A 66 -4.94 -0.30 3.62
C ALA A 66 -4.86 -0.52 2.10
N TYR A 67 -3.89 0.11 1.43
CA TYR A 67 -3.65 -0.07 0.01
C TYR A 67 -3.19 -1.50 -0.30
N ASP A 68 -2.22 -2.01 0.46
CA ASP A 68 -1.70 -3.37 0.29
C ASP A 68 -2.79 -4.42 0.57
N LEU A 69 -3.62 -4.20 1.59
CA LEU A 69 -4.78 -5.04 1.86
C LEU A 69 -5.78 -5.02 0.70
N GLN A 70 -6.12 -3.85 0.17
CA GLN A 70 -7.05 -3.75 -0.96
C GLN A 70 -6.52 -4.45 -2.21
N ARG A 71 -5.22 -4.33 -2.47
CA ARG A 71 -4.54 -5.03 -3.56
C ARG A 71 -4.64 -6.55 -3.37
N PHE A 72 -4.29 -7.05 -2.18
CA PHE A 72 -4.43 -8.46 -1.85
C PHE A 72 -5.87 -8.97 -2.04
N LEU A 73 -6.87 -8.21 -1.57
CA LEU A 73 -8.28 -8.59 -1.73
C LEU A 73 -8.76 -8.53 -3.19
N ALA A 74 -8.18 -7.68 -4.03
CA ALA A 74 -8.44 -7.68 -5.47
C ALA A 74 -7.85 -8.94 -6.10
N ASP A 75 -6.56 -9.22 -5.86
CA ASP A 75 -5.85 -10.40 -6.37
C ASP A 75 -6.56 -11.70 -5.93
N TYR A 76 -7.01 -11.77 -4.67
CA TYR A 76 -7.78 -12.89 -4.13
C TYR A 76 -9.13 -13.08 -4.85
N ARG A 77 -9.88 -12.00 -5.09
CA ARG A 77 -11.17 -12.07 -5.79
C ARG A 77 -10.98 -12.51 -7.24
N ASP A 78 -9.97 -11.99 -7.91
CA ASP A 78 -9.66 -12.33 -9.30
C ASP A 78 -9.21 -13.80 -9.39
N LEU A 79 -8.41 -14.28 -8.45
CA LEU A 79 -8.02 -15.69 -8.36
C LEU A 79 -9.24 -16.58 -8.11
N THR A 80 -10.09 -16.23 -7.14
CA THR A 80 -11.30 -16.99 -6.81
C THR A 80 -12.26 -17.07 -7.99
N SER A 81 -12.46 -15.95 -8.69
CA SER A 81 -13.29 -15.91 -9.90
C SER A 81 -12.73 -16.83 -10.97
N TRP A 82 -11.42 -16.78 -11.22
CA TRP A 82 -10.79 -17.64 -12.20
C TRP A 82 -10.89 -19.13 -11.83
N ILE A 83 -10.67 -19.48 -10.56
CA ILE A 83 -10.83 -20.87 -10.08
C ILE A 83 -12.26 -21.35 -10.34
N ASN A 84 -13.26 -20.54 -9.99
CA ASN A 84 -14.67 -20.91 -10.22
C ASN A 84 -14.99 -21.09 -11.70
N SER A 85 -14.48 -20.21 -12.57
CA SER A 85 -14.63 -20.34 -14.02
C SER A 85 -13.96 -21.61 -14.55
N MET A 86 -12.73 -21.88 -14.15
CA MET A 86 -12.00 -23.09 -14.57
C MET A 86 -12.67 -24.35 -14.07
N MET A 87 -13.13 -24.38 -12.80
CA MET A 87 -13.91 -25.49 -12.24
C MET A 87 -15.16 -25.79 -13.07
N ALA A 88 -15.90 -24.75 -13.49
CA ALA A 88 -17.09 -24.93 -14.31
C ALA A 88 -16.79 -25.49 -15.71
N LEU A 89 -15.62 -25.17 -16.29
CA LEU A 89 -15.18 -25.72 -17.57
C LEU A 89 -14.77 -27.19 -17.45
N VAL A 90 -14.03 -27.55 -16.40
CA VAL A 90 -13.52 -28.92 -16.23
C VAL A 90 -14.55 -29.89 -15.65
N SER A 91 -15.62 -29.41 -15.01
CA SER A 91 -16.69 -30.24 -14.45
C SER A 91 -17.73 -30.68 -15.50
N SER A 92 -17.39 -30.66 -16.79
CA SER A 92 -18.28 -31.10 -17.86
C SER A 92 -18.35 -32.64 -17.87
N ASP A 93 -19.55 -33.19 -17.68
CA ASP A 93 -19.83 -34.64 -17.79
C ASP A 93 -20.03 -35.10 -19.25
N GLU A 94 -19.43 -34.40 -20.22
CA GLU A 94 -19.55 -34.71 -21.64
C GLU A 94 -18.77 -35.97 -22.00
N LEU A 95 -19.46 -36.96 -22.59
CA LEU A 95 -18.86 -38.19 -23.08
C LEU A 95 -18.83 -38.19 -24.62
N ALA A 96 -17.69 -38.59 -25.18
CA ALA A 96 -17.55 -38.75 -26.63
C ALA A 96 -18.32 -39.98 -27.14
N ASN A 97 -18.93 -39.83 -28.31
CA ASN A 97 -19.66 -40.91 -29.00
C ASN A 97 -18.86 -41.53 -30.16
N ASP A 98 -17.72 -40.92 -30.51
CA ASP A 98 -16.81 -41.38 -31.56
C ASP A 98 -15.36 -40.96 -31.24
N VAL A 99 -14.42 -41.43 -32.07
CA VAL A 99 -12.99 -41.17 -31.90
C VAL A 99 -12.68 -39.68 -32.04
N THR A 100 -13.27 -39.01 -33.04
CA THR A 100 -13.07 -37.58 -33.28
C THR A 100 -13.51 -36.73 -32.08
N GLY A 101 -14.66 -37.03 -31.48
CA GLY A 101 -15.14 -36.36 -30.27
C GLY A 101 -14.24 -36.63 -29.07
N ALA A 102 -13.69 -37.83 -28.94
CA ALA A 102 -12.75 -38.16 -27.87
C ALA A 102 -11.42 -37.40 -28.00
N GLU A 103 -10.92 -37.25 -29.22
CA GLU A 103 -9.72 -36.46 -29.53
C GLU A 103 -9.95 -34.97 -29.22
N ALA A 104 -11.10 -34.41 -29.59
CA ALA A 104 -11.46 -33.02 -29.28
C ALA A 104 -11.57 -32.75 -27.76
N LEU A 105 -12.16 -33.68 -26.99
CA LEU A 105 -12.22 -33.57 -25.53
C LEU A 105 -10.82 -33.61 -24.90
N LEU A 106 -9.92 -34.45 -25.43
CA LEU A 106 -8.54 -34.54 -24.96
C LEU A 106 -7.76 -33.24 -25.24
N GLU A 107 -7.91 -32.67 -26.43
CA GLU A 107 -7.30 -31.40 -26.81
C GLU A 107 -7.75 -30.27 -25.86
N ARG A 108 -9.06 -30.12 -25.65
CA ARG A 108 -9.61 -29.12 -24.70
C ARG A 108 -9.10 -29.34 -23.27
N HIS A 109 -8.98 -30.59 -22.82
CA HIS A 109 -8.42 -30.89 -21.52
C HIS A 109 -6.95 -30.46 -21.39
N LEU A 110 -6.15 -30.70 -22.44
CA LEU A 110 -4.75 -30.28 -22.47
C LEU A 110 -4.63 -28.75 -22.44
N GLU A 111 -5.46 -28.03 -23.18
CA GLU A 111 -5.52 -26.57 -23.14
C GLU A 111 -5.79 -26.05 -21.73
N HIS A 112 -6.85 -26.55 -21.07
CA HIS A 112 -7.16 -26.17 -19.68
C HIS A 112 -6.01 -26.46 -18.72
N ARG A 113 -5.32 -27.61 -18.89
CA ARG A 113 -4.15 -27.94 -18.07
C ARG A 113 -3.00 -26.95 -18.28
N THR A 114 -2.72 -26.56 -19.53
CA THR A 114 -1.67 -25.56 -19.80
C THR A 114 -2.00 -24.19 -19.19
N GLU A 115 -3.28 -23.79 -19.18
CA GLU A 115 -3.71 -22.55 -18.54
C GLU A 115 -3.53 -22.60 -17.01
N ILE A 116 -3.89 -23.74 -16.39
CA ILE A 116 -3.68 -23.97 -14.95
C ILE A 116 -2.20 -23.88 -14.59
N ASP A 117 -1.33 -24.54 -15.36
CA ASP A 117 0.11 -24.55 -15.11
C ASP A 117 0.71 -23.13 -15.23
N ALA A 118 0.34 -22.39 -16.27
CA ALA A 118 0.78 -21.00 -16.47
C ALA A 118 0.36 -20.08 -15.31
N ARG A 119 -0.84 -20.28 -14.76
CA ARG A 119 -1.35 -19.44 -13.66
C ARG A 119 -0.80 -19.85 -12.29
N ALA A 120 -0.46 -21.12 -12.09
CA ALA A 120 0.22 -21.59 -10.89
C ALA A 120 1.60 -20.92 -10.70
N GLU A 121 2.28 -20.61 -11.80
CA GLU A 121 3.55 -19.88 -11.76
C GLU A 121 3.36 -18.39 -11.39
N HIS A 122 2.30 -17.76 -11.89
CA HIS A 122 1.98 -16.35 -11.61
C HIS A 122 1.44 -16.09 -10.20
N SER A 123 0.72 -17.06 -9.63
CA SER A 123 0.04 -16.93 -8.33
C SER A 123 0.95 -17.19 -7.12
N ARG A 124 2.25 -17.45 -7.32
CA ARG A 124 3.23 -17.55 -6.22
C ARG A 124 3.39 -16.18 -5.54
N PRO A 125 2.97 -16.03 -4.27
CA PRO A 125 3.08 -14.74 -3.60
C PRO A 125 4.56 -14.40 -3.41
N SER A 126 5.06 -13.39 -4.12
CA SER A 126 6.46 -12.98 -4.06
C SER A 126 6.87 -12.32 -2.73
N ARG A 127 5.95 -12.19 -1.75
CA ARG A 127 6.20 -11.35 -0.57
C ARG A 127 5.46 -11.70 0.71
N CYS A 128 4.84 -12.89 0.81
CA CYS A 128 4.22 -13.36 2.07
C CYS A 128 5.23 -14.01 3.04
N LEU A 129 6.52 -13.65 2.99
CA LEU A 129 7.55 -14.16 3.90
C LEU A 129 7.75 -13.31 5.16
N ASP A 130 7.16 -12.12 5.23
CA ASP A 130 7.22 -11.34 6.47
C ASP A 130 5.96 -11.59 7.32
N ASN A 131 6.20 -12.15 8.49
CA ASN A 131 5.26 -12.64 9.49
C ASN A 131 4.43 -11.52 10.17
N SER A 132 4.28 -10.36 9.53
CA SER A 132 3.64 -9.14 10.03
C SER A 132 2.21 -8.96 9.53
N CYS A 133 1.76 -9.68 8.49
CA CYS A 133 0.46 -9.47 7.87
C CYS A 133 -0.75 -10.05 8.66
N PHE A 134 -0.51 -10.78 9.76
CA PHE A 134 -1.57 -11.48 10.51
C PHE A 134 -1.62 -11.18 12.03
N ARG A 135 -0.96 -10.10 12.51
CA ARG A 135 -1.11 -9.66 13.91
C ARG A 135 -2.11 -8.51 14.02
N THR A 136 -3.41 -8.86 14.00
CA THR A 136 -4.47 -8.15 14.72
C THR A 136 -5.40 -9.18 15.31
#